data_AF-A0A3P6BQG9-F1
#
_entry.id   AF-A0A3P6BQG9-F1
#
_cell.length_a   1.000
_cell.length_b   1.000
_cell.length_c   1.000
_cell.angle_alpha   90.00
_cell.angle_beta   90.00
_cell.angle_gamma   90.00
#
_symmetry.space_group_name_H-M   'P 1'
#
loop_
_entity.id
_entity.type
_entity.pdbx_description
1 polymer ?
#
loop_
_entity_poly.entity_id
_entity_poly.type
_entity_poly.pdbx_seq_one_letter_code
_entity_poly.pdbx_strand_id
1 'polypeptide(L)'
;MLNWGDGCHDQFRNTPVGKLFFRSIAKPETVRSILSQTFDNTAVMSLRNICLQFSATMIAQVTDELVEAILRSGLEPGAVDVVLEFIGYSGRPLAEDLLPQVKPYLKPNPLNFLLGEFHVSQSSLDELMVSDFDAVEEFVVLPETRHCPHDEKPEMVSPLIESLVLRYSKSSTALAPGI
;
A
#
# COMPACT_ATOMS: atom_id res chain seq x y z
N MET A 1 0.99 12.02 -2.73
CA MET A 1 1.52 11.54 -4.02
C MET A 1 2.72 12.40 -4.38
N LEU A 2 3.92 11.82 -4.59
CA LEU A 2 5.11 12.61 -4.95
C LEU A 2 4.88 13.22 -6.34
N ASN A 3 4.73 14.54 -6.41
CA ASN A 3 4.48 15.28 -7.64
C ASN A 3 5.81 15.51 -8.37
N TRP A 4 6.28 14.49 -9.08
CA TRP A 4 7.43 14.58 -9.96
C TRP A 4 6.98 15.27 -11.25
N GLY A 5 6.86 16.60 -11.27
CA GLY A 5 6.24 17.38 -12.36
C GLY A 5 6.42 16.80 -13.77
N ASP A 6 5.38 16.94 -14.60
CA ASP A 6 5.05 16.23 -15.85
C ASP A 6 6.21 15.76 -16.78
N GLY A 7 7.38 16.39 -16.76
CA GLY A 7 8.56 15.99 -17.53
C GLY A 7 9.36 14.80 -16.99
N CYS A 8 9.32 14.50 -15.69
CA CYS A 8 10.09 13.37 -15.12
C CYS A 8 9.52 12.01 -15.52
N HIS A 9 8.19 11.91 -15.66
CA HIS A 9 7.48 10.67 -15.96
C HIS A 9 7.83 10.11 -17.34
N ASP A 10 7.93 10.97 -18.35
CA ASP A 10 8.29 10.59 -19.72
C ASP A 10 9.74 10.08 -19.79
N GLN A 11 10.64 10.67 -19.01
CA GLN A 11 12.05 10.28 -18.96
C GLN A 11 12.24 8.86 -18.39
N PHE A 12 11.49 8.48 -17.36
CA PHE A 12 11.57 7.14 -16.77
C PHE A 12 11.05 6.04 -17.71
N ARG A 13 10.05 6.34 -18.54
CA ARG A 13 9.42 5.37 -19.44
C ARG A 13 10.11 5.25 -20.79
N ASN A 14 10.40 6.38 -21.42
CA ASN A 14 10.80 6.43 -22.82
C ASN A 14 12.30 6.54 -23.05
N THR A 15 13.10 6.59 -21.97
CA THR A 15 14.56 6.66 -22.06
C THR A 15 15.23 5.55 -21.25
N PRO A 16 16.51 5.23 -21.54
CA PRO A 16 17.28 4.29 -20.73
C PRO A 16 17.47 4.70 -19.26
N VAL A 17 17.20 5.97 -18.91
CA VAL A 17 17.40 6.52 -17.56
C VAL A 17 16.64 5.71 -16.51
N GLY A 18 15.38 5.33 -16.78
CA GLY A 18 14.60 4.55 -15.82
C GLY A 18 15.17 3.16 -15.57
N LYS A 19 15.60 2.46 -16.63
CA LYS A 19 16.23 1.14 -16.49
C LYS A 19 17.59 1.22 -15.78
N LEU A 20 18.35 2.29 -16.00
CA LEU A 20 19.60 2.54 -15.28
C LEU A 20 19.36 2.86 -13.80
N PHE A 21 18.36 3.69 -13.50
CA PHE A 21 17.94 3.98 -12.14
C PHE A 21 17.48 2.71 -11.42
N PHE A 22 16.63 1.89 -12.04
CA PHE A 22 16.18 0.63 -11.44
C PHE A 22 17.34 -0.31 -11.13
N ARG A 23 18.32 -0.47 -12.04
CA ARG A 23 19.54 -1.26 -11.79
C ARG A 23 20.37 -0.72 -10.61
N SER A 24 20.31 0.58 -10.35
CA SER A 24 21.00 1.17 -9.18
C SER A 24 20.31 0.81 -7.87
N ILE A 25 18.99 0.57 -7.90
CA ILE A 25 18.16 0.24 -6.73
C ILE A 25 18.04 -1.26 -6.50
N ALA A 26 18.01 -2.07 -7.56
CA ALA A 26 17.86 -3.52 -7.52
C ALA A 26 19.14 -4.23 -7.04
N LYS A 27 19.64 -3.83 -5.87
CA LYS A 27 20.79 -4.39 -5.17
C LYS A 27 20.44 -4.63 -3.69
N PRO A 28 20.93 -5.72 -3.08
CA PRO A 28 20.70 -6.05 -1.66
C PRO A 28 20.88 -4.88 -0.70
N GLU A 29 22.01 -4.19 -0.80
CA GLU A 29 22.36 -3.07 0.08
C GLU A 29 21.41 -1.87 -0.09
N THR A 30 20.98 -1.60 -1.33
CA THR A 30 20.10 -0.47 -1.64
C THR A 30 18.67 -0.77 -1.24
N VAL A 31 18.16 -1.96 -1.54
CA VAL A 31 16.83 -2.41 -1.10
C VAL A 31 16.75 -2.43 0.42
N ARG A 32 17.75 -3.01 1.09
CA ARG A 32 17.85 -3.00 2.56
C ARG A 32 17.82 -1.57 3.10
N SER A 33 18.61 -0.66 2.54
CA SER A 33 18.65 0.74 2.98
C SER A 33 17.32 1.46 2.80
N ILE A 34 16.61 1.22 1.69
CA ILE A 34 15.28 1.80 1.43
C ILE A 34 14.27 1.25 2.45
N LEU A 35 14.23 -0.07 2.65
CA LEU A 35 13.34 -0.72 3.61
C LEU A 35 13.62 -0.22 5.04
N SER A 36 14.88 -0.14 5.43
CA SER A 36 15.27 0.42 6.73
C SER A 36 14.75 1.84 6.88
N GLN A 37 14.84 2.70 5.86
CA GLN A 37 14.28 4.06 5.92
C GLN A 37 12.74 4.10 6.02
N THR A 38 12.04 3.15 5.41
CA THR A 38 10.57 3.07 5.53
C THR A 38 10.13 2.59 6.92
N PHE A 39 10.93 1.74 7.55
CA PHE A 39 10.68 1.20 8.90
C PHE A 39 11.33 2.03 10.04
N ASP A 40 12.34 2.85 9.72
CA ASP A 40 13.02 3.74 10.65
C ASP A 40 12.09 4.88 11.06
N ASN A 41 11.69 4.88 12.33
CA ASN A 41 10.85 5.93 12.90
C ASN A 41 11.61 7.26 13.08
N THR A 42 12.93 7.32 12.94
CA THR A 42 13.75 8.50 13.27
C THR A 42 13.56 9.69 12.32
N ALA A 43 13.25 9.46 11.04
CA ALA A 43 13.11 10.53 10.05
C ALA A 43 11.77 11.30 10.11
N VAL A 44 10.78 10.81 10.88
CA VAL A 44 9.49 11.49 11.10
C VAL A 44 9.36 11.99 12.55
N MET A 45 10.46 11.93 13.34
CA MET A 45 10.53 12.42 14.72
C MET A 45 10.65 13.93 14.89
N SER A 46 10.40 14.75 13.85
CA SER A 46 10.32 16.21 14.06
C SER A 46 8.97 16.69 14.57
N LEU A 47 7.94 15.84 14.70
CA LEU A 47 6.66 16.24 15.29
C LEU A 47 6.07 15.14 16.20
N ARG A 48 6.10 15.43 17.52
CA ARG A 48 5.38 14.82 18.67
C ARG A 48 6.05 13.64 19.44
N ASN A 49 6.41 13.98 20.68
CA ASN A 49 7.07 13.20 21.75
C ASN A 49 6.25 12.03 22.36
N ILE A 50 5.59 11.17 21.59
CA ILE A 50 4.84 10.03 22.19
C ILE A 50 5.18 8.64 21.59
N CYS A 51 5.82 8.55 20.42
CA CYS A 51 6.09 7.26 19.75
C CYS A 51 7.43 6.57 20.09
N LEU A 52 8.04 6.86 21.25
CA LEU A 52 9.40 6.39 21.57
C LEU A 52 9.52 4.89 21.88
N GLN A 53 8.42 4.14 22.05
CA GLN A 53 8.50 2.77 22.57
C GLN A 53 8.58 1.66 21.50
N PHE A 54 8.29 1.93 20.22
CA PHE A 54 8.12 0.88 19.21
C PHE A 54 9.17 0.86 18.07
N SER A 55 10.07 1.85 18.02
CA SER A 55 11.02 2.03 16.91
C SER A 55 12.16 1.00 16.82
N ALA A 56 12.59 0.40 17.92
CA ALA A 56 13.77 -0.45 17.90
C ALA A 56 13.49 -1.84 17.29
N THR A 57 12.23 -2.28 17.28
CA THR A 57 11.85 -3.65 16.91
C THR A 57 11.74 -3.84 15.39
N MET A 58 11.39 -2.82 14.61
CA MET A 58 11.22 -2.95 13.16
C MET A 58 12.50 -2.86 12.33
N ILE A 59 13.53 -2.13 12.81
CA ILE A 59 14.86 -2.12 12.16
C ILE A 59 15.45 -3.55 12.16
N ALA A 60 15.16 -4.31 13.21
CA ALA A 60 15.51 -5.73 13.32
C ALA A 60 14.71 -6.66 12.38
N GLN A 61 13.67 -6.16 11.68
CA GLN A 61 12.82 -6.96 10.80
C GLN A 61 13.21 -6.92 9.31
N VAL A 62 14.12 -6.04 8.89
CA VAL A 62 14.65 -6.12 7.51
C VAL A 62 15.62 -7.30 7.46
N THR A 63 15.09 -8.51 7.28
CA THR A 63 15.88 -9.73 7.19
C THR A 63 16.51 -9.88 5.81
N ASP A 64 17.56 -10.69 5.69
CA ASP A 64 18.10 -11.05 4.37
C ASP A 64 17.04 -11.78 3.53
N GLU A 65 16.18 -12.58 4.17
CA GLU A 65 15.06 -13.25 3.50
C GLU A 65 14.06 -12.27 2.89
N LEU A 66 13.69 -11.21 3.61
CA LEU A 66 12.78 -10.18 3.10
C LEU A 66 13.41 -9.42 1.92
N VAL A 67 14.69 -9.04 2.06
CA VAL A 67 15.43 -8.36 0.99
C VAL A 67 15.51 -9.23 -0.25
N GLU A 68 15.82 -10.52 -0.09
CA GLU A 68 15.88 -11.49 -1.17
C GLU A 68 14.51 -11.72 -1.81
N ALA A 69 13.43 -11.82 -1.02
CA ALA A 69 12.08 -11.99 -1.54
C ALA A 69 11.67 -10.82 -2.45
N ILE A 70 11.96 -9.58 -2.03
CA ILE A 70 11.68 -8.37 -2.81
C ILE A 70 12.57 -8.32 -4.07
N LEU A 71 13.89 -8.53 -3.92
CA LEU A 71 14.81 -8.48 -5.05
C LEU A 71 14.53 -9.54 -6.10
N ARG A 72 14.26 -10.77 -5.69
CA ARG A 72 13.95 -11.87 -6.61
C ARG A 72 12.81 -11.48 -7.53
N SER A 73 11.73 -10.90 -7.00
CA SER A 73 10.62 -10.40 -7.83
C SER A 73 11.02 -9.24 -8.75
N GLY A 74 11.90 -8.34 -8.30
CA GLY A 74 12.41 -7.23 -9.11
C GLY A 74 13.40 -7.64 -10.21
N LEU A 75 13.95 -8.85 -10.15
CA LEU A 75 14.93 -9.36 -11.12
C LEU A 75 14.29 -10.24 -12.22
N GLU A 76 13.00 -10.56 -12.10
CA GLU A 76 12.27 -11.31 -13.12
C GLU A 76 12.17 -10.54 -14.45
N PRO A 77 12.14 -11.24 -15.60
CA PRO A 77 11.92 -10.61 -16.90
C PRO A 77 10.65 -9.76 -16.91
N GLY A 78 10.78 -8.47 -17.25
CA GLY A 78 9.67 -7.51 -17.30
C GLY A 78 9.37 -6.78 -15.99
N ALA A 79 9.97 -7.18 -14.85
CA ALA A 79 9.73 -6.53 -13.56
C ALA A 79 10.11 -5.04 -13.56
N VAL A 80 11.23 -4.70 -14.20
CA VAL A 80 11.67 -3.30 -14.36
C VAL A 80 10.61 -2.45 -15.08
N ASP A 81 9.95 -2.98 -16.10
CA ASP A 81 8.96 -2.22 -16.87
C ASP A 81 7.70 -1.98 -16.02
N VAL A 82 7.28 -2.95 -15.20
CA VAL A 82 6.17 -2.80 -14.23
C VAL A 82 6.50 -1.75 -13.16
N VAL A 83 7.71 -1.79 -12.58
CA VAL A 83 8.13 -0.83 -11.56
C VAL A 83 8.19 0.58 -12.15
N LEU A 84 8.75 0.75 -13.35
CA LEU A 84 8.82 2.05 -14.02
C LEU A 84 7.44 2.59 -14.41
N GLU A 85 6.52 1.71 -14.83
CA GLU A 85 5.14 2.10 -15.08
C GLU A 85 4.46 2.61 -13.80
N PHE A 86 4.71 1.95 -12.67
CA PHE A 86 4.16 2.30 -11.35
C PHE A 86 4.75 3.59 -10.77
N ILE A 87 6.08 3.74 -10.71
CA ILE A 87 6.68 4.98 -10.17
C ILE A 87 6.51 6.16 -11.13
N GLY A 88 6.39 5.87 -12.43
CA GLY A 88 6.05 6.82 -13.47
C GLY A 88 4.55 7.11 -13.53
N TYR A 89 3.73 6.62 -12.60
CA TYR A 89 2.29 6.85 -12.59
C TYR A 89 1.97 8.33 -12.33
N SER A 90 1.59 9.04 -13.39
CA SER A 90 0.88 10.31 -13.32
C SER A 90 -0.27 10.29 -14.33
N GLY A 91 -1.48 10.66 -13.89
CA GLY A 91 -2.61 10.92 -14.79
C GLY A 91 -3.47 9.74 -15.22
N ARG A 92 -3.44 8.59 -14.53
CA ARG A 92 -4.47 7.53 -14.69
C ARG A 92 -5.64 7.77 -13.72
N PRO A 93 -6.84 7.22 -14.01
CA PRO A 93 -8.04 7.42 -13.18
C PRO A 93 -7.75 7.13 -11.71
N LEU A 94 -8.20 8.02 -10.83
CA LEU A 94 -8.11 7.85 -9.39
C LEU A 94 -9.12 6.80 -8.92
N ALA A 95 -9.03 6.39 -7.65
CA ALA A 95 -9.95 5.39 -7.10
C ALA A 95 -11.40 5.87 -7.21
N GLU A 96 -11.65 7.15 -6.93
CA GLU A 96 -12.93 7.84 -7.08
C GLU A 96 -13.46 7.85 -8.53
N ASP A 97 -12.59 7.81 -9.54
CA ASP A 97 -12.99 7.72 -10.96
C ASP A 97 -13.40 6.29 -11.34
N LEU A 98 -12.79 5.29 -10.69
CA LEU A 98 -12.97 3.87 -11.00
C LEU A 98 -14.06 3.19 -10.17
N LEU A 99 -14.21 3.58 -8.91
CA LEU A 99 -15.19 3.01 -7.98
C LEU A 99 -16.63 3.03 -8.52
N PRO A 100 -17.13 4.11 -9.17
CA PRO A 100 -18.45 4.10 -9.80
C PRO A 100 -18.61 3.04 -10.90
N GLN A 101 -17.54 2.73 -11.62
CA GLN A 101 -17.54 1.77 -12.73
C GLN A 101 -17.55 0.32 -12.21
N VAL A 102 -16.91 0.07 -11.05
CA VAL A 102 -16.89 -1.26 -10.42
C VAL A 102 -18.05 -1.48 -9.44
N LYS A 103 -18.76 -0.42 -9.01
CA LYS A 103 -19.92 -0.48 -8.10
C LYS A 103 -20.96 -1.56 -8.44
N PRO A 104 -21.33 -1.82 -9.71
CA PRO A 104 -22.25 -2.91 -10.06
C PRO A 104 -21.74 -4.30 -9.69
N TYR A 105 -20.42 -4.50 -9.70
CA TYR A 105 -19.75 -5.77 -9.36
C TYR A 105 -19.47 -5.92 -7.86
N LEU A 106 -19.47 -4.80 -7.11
CA LEU A 106 -19.36 -4.78 -5.65
C LEU A 106 -20.66 -5.16 -4.94
N LYS A 107 -21.74 -5.50 -5.65
CA LYS A 107 -22.94 -6.06 -5.03
C LYS A 107 -23.02 -7.57 -5.33
N PRO A 108 -23.16 -8.43 -4.31
CA PRO A 108 -23.51 -8.14 -2.91
C PRO A 108 -22.33 -7.90 -1.95
N ASN A 109 -21.08 -7.81 -2.44
CA ASN A 109 -19.88 -7.79 -1.60
C ASN A 109 -19.33 -6.37 -1.37
N PRO A 110 -19.66 -5.72 -0.25
CA PRO A 110 -19.22 -4.36 0.00
C PRO A 110 -17.71 -4.26 0.20
N LEU A 111 -17.24 -3.05 -0.05
CA LEU A 111 -15.86 -2.63 0.04
C LEU A 111 -15.51 -2.27 1.49
N ASN A 112 -14.37 -2.76 1.97
CA ASN A 112 -13.87 -2.50 3.32
C ASN A 112 -12.48 -1.87 3.19
N PHE A 113 -12.26 -0.71 3.84
CA PHE A 113 -11.00 0.02 3.83
C PHE A 113 -10.28 -0.10 5.17
N LEU A 114 -9.00 -0.50 5.12
CA LEU A 114 -8.08 -0.50 6.25
C LEU A 114 -6.93 0.44 5.92
N LEU A 115 -6.76 1.50 6.69
CA LEU A 115 -5.84 2.59 6.36
C LEU A 115 -4.99 2.99 7.55
N GLY A 116 -3.66 3.07 7.36
CA GLY A 116 -2.78 3.52 8.42
C GLY A 116 -2.91 5.01 8.70
N GLU A 117 -2.97 5.38 9.98
CA GLU A 117 -3.10 6.76 10.47
C GLU A 117 -2.09 7.73 9.85
N PHE A 118 -0.86 7.26 9.56
CA PHE A 118 0.22 8.09 9.04
C PHE A 118 0.43 7.96 7.52
N HIS A 119 -0.43 7.22 6.80
CA HIS A 119 -0.25 6.98 5.35
C HIS A 119 -0.57 8.18 4.49
N VAL A 120 -1.52 9.01 4.92
CA VAL A 120 -2.08 10.11 4.15
C VAL A 120 -2.17 11.37 5.00
N SER A 121 -2.05 12.54 4.38
CA SER A 121 -2.39 13.79 5.06
C SER A 121 -3.85 13.75 5.52
N GLN A 122 -4.13 14.30 6.70
CA GLN A 122 -5.48 14.37 7.28
C GLN A 122 -6.56 14.81 6.27
N SER A 123 -6.25 15.75 5.37
CA SER A 123 -7.16 16.23 4.33
C SER A 123 -7.60 15.15 3.31
N SER A 124 -6.73 14.19 3.01
CA SER A 124 -7.04 13.09 2.07
C SER A 124 -7.86 11.98 2.73
N LEU A 125 -7.72 11.81 4.06
CA LEU A 125 -8.64 10.97 4.84
C LEU A 125 -10.04 11.56 4.81
N ASP A 126 -10.14 12.87 5.06
CA ASP A 126 -11.43 13.57 5.08
C ASP A 126 -12.10 13.49 3.70
N GLU A 127 -11.35 13.63 2.59
CA GLU A 127 -11.89 13.46 1.23
C GLU A 127 -12.40 12.04 0.96
N LEU A 128 -11.65 11.00 1.35
CA LEU A 128 -12.07 9.59 1.20
C LEU A 128 -13.27 9.22 2.09
N MET A 129 -13.41 9.88 3.24
CA MET A 129 -14.52 9.69 4.18
C MET A 129 -15.77 10.50 3.80
N VAL A 130 -15.60 11.64 3.13
CA VAL A 130 -16.68 12.53 2.67
C VAL A 130 -17.23 12.08 1.31
N SER A 131 -16.44 11.40 0.49
CA SER A 131 -16.96 10.71 -0.69
C SER A 131 -17.91 9.61 -0.23
N ASP A 132 -19.20 9.90 -0.33
CA ASP A 132 -20.34 9.06 0.05
C ASP A 132 -20.38 7.81 -0.86
N PHE A 133 -19.44 6.90 -0.63
CA PHE A 133 -19.34 5.66 -1.37
C PHE A 133 -20.31 4.68 -0.73
N ASP A 134 -21.57 4.62 -1.20
CA ASP A 134 -22.55 3.61 -0.77
C ASP A 134 -22.03 2.16 -0.84
N ALA A 135 -20.94 1.92 -1.59
CA ALA A 135 -20.30 0.62 -1.73
C ALA A 135 -19.38 0.27 -0.55
N VAL A 136 -19.01 1.22 0.30
CA VAL A 136 -18.14 1.03 1.46
C VAL A 136 -18.97 0.64 2.67
N GLU A 137 -18.73 -0.55 3.21
CA GLU A 137 -19.36 -1.03 4.44
C GLU A 137 -18.58 -0.60 5.68
N GLU A 138 -17.24 -0.61 5.58
CA GLU A 138 -16.38 -0.38 6.73
C GLU A 138 -15.15 0.43 6.31
N PHE A 139 -14.81 1.42 7.12
CA PHE A 139 -13.57 2.19 7.00
C PHE A 139 -12.91 2.25 8.38
N VAL A 140 -11.74 1.63 8.50
CA VAL A 140 -10.98 1.55 9.75
C VAL A 140 -9.65 2.26 9.59
N VAL A 141 -9.44 3.28 10.40
CA VAL A 141 -8.12 3.90 10.58
C VAL A 141 -7.34 3.08 11.61
N LEU A 142 -6.19 2.57 11.21
CA LEU A 142 -5.31 1.72 12.00
C LEU A 142 -4.29 2.59 12.75
N PRO A 143 -4.40 2.72 14.08
CA PRO A 143 -3.58 3.64 14.85
C PRO A 143 -2.10 3.24 14.81
N GLU A 144 -1.25 4.25 14.75
CA GLU A 144 0.21 4.10 14.75
C GLU A 144 0.74 3.20 13.62
N THR A 145 0.08 3.21 12.46
CA THR A 145 0.56 2.52 11.25
C THR A 145 0.64 3.47 10.06
N ARG A 146 1.46 3.12 9.06
CA ARG A 146 1.77 3.93 7.89
C ARG A 146 1.23 3.26 6.61
N HIS A 147 2.04 3.18 5.56
CA HIS A 147 1.63 2.72 4.23
C HIS A 147 1.35 1.21 4.17
N CYS A 148 2.06 0.41 4.97
CA CYS A 148 1.94 -1.05 4.90
C CYS A 148 1.53 -1.58 6.28
N PRO A 149 0.29 -1.28 6.74
CA PRO A 149 -0.14 -1.65 8.09
C PRO A 149 -0.12 -3.16 8.34
N HIS A 150 -0.23 -3.98 7.29
CA HIS A 150 -0.16 -5.44 7.36
C HIS A 150 1.25 -5.97 7.65
N ASP A 151 2.30 -5.27 7.20
CA ASP A 151 3.69 -5.58 7.54
C ASP A 151 4.04 -5.00 8.91
N GLU A 152 3.45 -3.85 9.25
CA GLU A 152 3.78 -3.09 10.46
C GLU A 152 3.14 -3.66 11.74
N LYS A 153 1.85 -4.00 11.69
CA LYS A 153 1.07 -4.54 12.82
C LYS A 153 0.15 -5.66 12.34
N PRO A 154 0.70 -6.79 11.86
CA PRO A 154 -0.10 -7.92 11.38
C PRO A 154 -1.09 -8.44 12.43
N GLU A 155 -0.78 -8.34 13.72
CA GLU A 155 -1.67 -8.71 14.82
C GLU A 155 -2.93 -7.83 14.91
N MET A 156 -2.88 -6.61 14.38
CA MET A 156 -4.02 -5.71 14.28
C MET A 156 -4.79 -5.94 12.98
N VAL A 157 -4.07 -6.13 11.86
CA VAL A 157 -4.69 -6.25 10.53
C VAL A 157 -5.29 -7.63 10.27
N SER A 158 -4.60 -8.70 10.63
CA SER A 158 -5.01 -10.07 10.29
C SER A 158 -6.39 -10.44 10.85
N PRO A 159 -6.72 -10.13 12.13
CA PRO A 159 -8.07 -10.42 12.65
C PRO A 159 -9.19 -9.68 11.90
N LEU A 160 -8.93 -8.49 11.38
CA LEU A 160 -9.91 -7.74 10.58
C LEU A 160 -10.18 -8.44 9.26
N ILE A 161 -9.13 -8.86 8.55
CA ILE A 161 -9.23 -9.64 7.31
C ILE A 161 -9.94 -10.98 7.55
N GLU A 162 -9.56 -11.71 8.60
CA GLU A 162 -10.21 -12.97 8.97
C GLU A 162 -11.71 -12.76 9.26
N SER A 163 -12.05 -11.72 10.02
CA SER A 163 -13.44 -11.39 10.31
C SER A 163 -14.23 -11.11 9.03
N LEU A 164 -13.64 -10.38 8.08
CA LEU A 164 -14.26 -10.05 6.80
C LEU A 164 -14.51 -11.33 5.98
N VAL A 165 -13.50 -12.17 5.82
CA VAL A 165 -13.61 -13.44 5.10
C VAL A 165 -14.65 -14.37 5.75
N LEU A 166 -14.71 -14.41 7.08
CA LEU A 166 -15.70 -15.21 7.81
C LEU A 166 -17.13 -14.69 7.65
N ARG A 167 -17.34 -13.36 7.61
CA ARG A 167 -18.64 -12.75 7.33
C ARG A 167 -19.15 -13.16 5.94
N TYR A 168 -18.31 -13.04 4.92
CA TYR A 168 -18.72 -13.26 3.52
C TYR A 168 -18.74 -14.73 3.09
N SER A 169 -17.92 -15.59 3.70
CA SER A 169 -18.00 -17.04 3.46
C SER A 169 -19.32 -17.64 3.98
N LYS A 170 -19.83 -17.16 5.12
CA LYS A 170 -21.13 -17.56 5.69
C LYS A 170 -22.32 -17.01 4.89
N SER A 171 -22.21 -15.77 4.39
CA SER A 171 -23.23 -15.17 3.53
C SER A 171 -23.36 -15.89 2.18
N SER A 172 -22.23 -16.30 1.60
CA SER A 172 -22.19 -17.09 0.35
C SER A 172 -22.84 -18.47 0.49
N THR A 173 -22.69 -19.14 1.64
CA THR A 173 -23.33 -20.44 1.91
C THR A 173 -24.83 -20.34 2.20
N ALA A 174 -25.33 -19.18 2.65
CA ALA A 174 -26.77 -18.93 2.80
C ALA A 174 -27.48 -18.65 1.46
N LEU A 175 -26.74 -18.30 0.40
CA LEU A 175 -27.24 -17.98 -0.94
C LEU A 175 -27.25 -19.17 -1.91
N ALA A 176 -26.89 -20.38 -1.46
CA ALA A 176 -27.03 -21.60 -2.25
C ALA A 176 -28.24 -22.44 -1.81
N PRO A 177 -29.48 -22.10 -2.19
CA PRO A 177 -30.57 -23.06 -2.21
C PRO A 177 -30.55 -23.82 -3.54
N GLY A 178 -30.20 -25.10 -3.50
CA GLY A 178 -30.64 -26.14 -4.44
C GLY A 178 -30.06 -26.10 -5.86
N ILE A 179 -29.12 -27.01 -6.11
CA ILE A 179 -29.20 -27.85 -7.32
C ILE A 179 -29.97 -29.10 -6.91
#